data_AF-A0A1M3NBM3-F1
#
_entry.id   AF-A0A1M3NBM3-F1
#
_cell.length_a   1.000
_cell.length_b   1.000
_cell.length_c   1.000
_cell.angle_alpha   90.00
_cell.angle_beta   90.00
_cell.angle_gamma   90.00
#
_symmetry.space_group_name_H-M   'P 1'
#
loop_
_entity.id
_entity.type
_entity.pdbx_description
1 polymer ?
#
loop_
_entity_poly.entity_id
_entity_poly.type
_entity_poly.pdbx_seq_one_letter_code
_entity_poly.pdbx_strand_id
1 'polypeptide(L)'
;MLSLGRARSVALLVGIVALGAGAACASSEADDTALPPDGDGGASILPEGGEEDLDAEAPAPAKDAGIDAGPKTCSDHGFCPTTLPGDQTVNGLWGDGTGVVWAVTKEGDVLRWDGSAWSVHTSGLGELKTIWGSSPTDIWVGGSQGLQHGTGESSTSLTFASSALPGEWLPPIQSIWGASANDVWAVASWGFAGSGFAFHFSGPRDGGTEWELDPISTADVGFTRVWGGHGTVWLGGGRMSTETWANETIVLYKSGNGEFTELTLPVNPDPKLRDHEKYALLTGAIVSTSTSVVIYGQPESMFVQPSVWRGTSADGGKTFQFTWAADPRRDIPRIHAVAGVAANNVWAVGEYGRLLHWSGTSWAPTAISITGQPVPDPFFAVWTRGSSEIWVGGKGMALRFDPAHAKDGGAQ
;
A
#
# COMPACT_ATOMS: atom_id res chain seq x y z
N MET A 1 53.30 -23.87 39.18
CA MET A 1 54.21 -22.71 39.02
C MET A 1 53.62 -21.84 37.91
N LEU A 2 52.66 -20.96 38.21
CA LEU A 2 52.81 -19.54 38.58
C LEU A 2 53.54 -18.68 37.51
N SER A 3 52.75 -17.87 36.79
CA SER A 3 52.97 -16.44 36.48
C SER A 3 51.94 -15.99 35.44
N LEU A 4 50.86 -15.29 35.83
CA LEU A 4 50.68 -13.83 35.69
C LEU A 4 51.07 -13.31 34.29
N GLY A 5 50.22 -12.70 33.47
CA GLY A 5 49.00 -11.92 33.73
C GLY A 5 49.14 -10.61 32.97
N ARG A 6 48.17 -10.25 32.10
CA ARG A 6 47.91 -8.86 31.66
C ARG A 6 46.57 -8.80 30.94
N ALA A 7 45.53 -8.54 31.72
CA ALA A 7 44.30 -7.94 31.25
C ALA A 7 44.60 -6.51 30.77
N ARG A 8 44.10 -6.14 29.59
CA ARG A 8 44.03 -4.74 29.15
C ARG A 8 42.57 -4.35 29.07
N SER A 9 42.17 -3.53 30.05
CA SER A 9 40.90 -2.84 30.11
C SER A 9 40.74 -1.90 28.91
N VAL A 10 39.63 -2.02 28.18
CA VAL A 10 39.19 -1.01 27.21
C VAL A 10 38.26 -0.07 27.97
N ALA A 11 38.73 1.15 28.19
CA ALA A 11 37.96 2.22 28.84
C ALA A 11 37.06 2.92 27.82
N LEU A 12 35.77 2.99 28.15
CA LEU A 12 34.73 3.71 27.44
C LEU A 12 34.92 5.23 27.67
N LEU A 13 35.14 5.99 26.59
CA LEU A 13 35.18 7.46 26.63
C LEU A 13 33.84 8.00 26.10
N VAL A 14 32.98 8.43 27.02
CA VAL A 14 31.75 9.19 26.73
C VAL A 14 32.12 10.67 26.77
N GLY A 15 32.13 11.34 25.61
CA GLY A 15 32.29 12.78 25.50
C GLY A 15 30.94 13.48 25.54
N ILE A 16 30.65 14.17 26.64
CA ILE A 16 29.51 15.08 26.80
C ILE A 16 29.93 16.46 26.28
N VAL A 17 29.20 17.02 25.31
CA VAL A 17 29.28 18.45 24.97
C VAL A 17 28.01 19.13 25.49
N ALA A 18 28.18 19.94 26.53
CA ALA A 18 27.20 20.90 27.00
C ALA A 18 27.63 22.30 26.54
N LEU A 19 26.76 23.02 25.84
CA LEU A 19 26.89 24.47 25.62
C LEU A 19 25.59 25.14 26.07
N GLY A 20 25.75 26.00 27.07
CA GLY A 20 24.70 26.65 27.82
C GLY A 20 24.05 27.83 27.11
N ALA A 21 22.84 28.12 27.58
CA ALA A 21 21.99 29.23 27.20
C ALA A 21 22.57 30.58 27.64
N GLY A 22 22.42 31.59 26.77
CA GLY A 22 22.48 33.02 27.13
C GLY A 22 21.11 33.65 26.87
N ALA A 23 20.50 34.22 27.91
CA ALA A 23 19.19 34.84 27.88
C ALA A 23 19.24 36.34 27.49
N ALA A 24 18.25 36.72 26.69
CA ALA A 24 17.52 38.00 26.56
C ALA A 24 18.15 39.35 26.96
N CYS A 25 18.00 40.32 26.06
CA CYS A 25 17.49 41.67 26.37
C CYS A 25 16.65 42.17 25.19
N ALA A 26 15.45 42.67 25.49
CA ALA A 26 14.56 43.36 24.57
C ALA A 26 14.74 44.89 24.72
N SER A 27 14.53 45.65 23.64
CA SER A 27 13.98 47.00 23.71
C SER A 27 13.41 47.42 22.35
N SER A 28 12.12 47.69 22.34
CA SER A 28 11.37 48.42 21.32
C SER A 28 11.67 49.92 21.40
N GLU A 29 11.64 50.64 20.27
CA GLU A 29 10.95 51.94 20.14
C GLU A 29 10.85 52.35 18.67
N ALA A 30 9.69 52.93 18.32
CA ALA A 30 9.31 53.48 17.02
C ALA A 30 9.89 54.90 16.83
N ASP A 31 10.03 55.40 15.59
CA ASP A 31 9.01 56.23 14.95
C ASP A 31 9.52 56.91 13.65
N ASP A 32 8.55 57.18 12.77
CA ASP A 32 8.44 58.02 11.57
C ASP A 32 9.63 58.83 10.98
N THR A 33 9.69 58.87 9.63
CA THR A 33 9.25 60.06 8.84
C THR A 33 9.43 59.91 7.31
N ALA A 34 8.29 60.05 6.63
CA ALA A 34 7.99 60.87 5.43
C ALA A 34 8.74 60.68 4.08
N LEU A 35 7.93 60.35 3.07
CA LEU A 35 8.13 60.58 1.63
C LEU A 35 7.77 62.03 1.21
N PRO A 36 8.26 62.49 0.04
CA PRO A 36 7.53 63.43 -0.82
C PRO A 36 7.33 62.93 -2.28
N PRO A 37 6.50 63.63 -3.10
CA PRO A 37 5.52 62.99 -4.00
C PRO A 37 5.64 63.32 -5.52
N ASP A 38 4.59 62.91 -6.26
CA ASP A 38 4.14 63.27 -7.63
C ASP A 38 4.74 62.46 -8.80
N GLY A 39 4.03 61.99 -9.84
CA GLY A 39 2.63 62.13 -10.29
C GLY A 39 2.44 61.49 -11.68
N ASP A 40 1.17 61.35 -12.10
CA ASP A 40 0.61 60.90 -13.40
C ASP A 40 0.76 59.41 -13.82
N GLY A 41 -0.27 58.69 -14.28
CA GLY A 41 -1.66 59.03 -14.59
C GLY A 41 -2.34 57.87 -15.35
N GLY A 42 -3.67 57.75 -15.26
CA GLY A 42 -4.47 56.92 -16.19
C GLY A 42 -5.54 56.05 -15.53
N ALA A 43 -6.72 56.62 -15.29
CA ALA A 43 -7.90 55.94 -14.78
C ALA A 43 -8.64 55.08 -15.83
N SER A 44 -9.36 54.06 -15.36
CA SER A 44 -10.57 53.56 -16.04
C SER A 44 -11.60 53.09 -15.01
N ILE A 45 -12.82 53.56 -15.24
CA ILE A 45 -13.97 53.73 -14.36
C ILE A 45 -14.77 52.43 -14.24
N LEU A 46 -15.26 52.10 -13.04
CA LEU A 46 -16.49 51.32 -12.83
C LEU A 46 -17.31 51.99 -11.71
N PRO A 47 -18.65 52.02 -11.82
CA PRO A 47 -19.49 52.98 -11.09
C PRO A 47 -19.82 52.53 -9.66
N GLU A 48 -19.96 53.54 -8.78
CA GLU A 48 -20.47 53.44 -7.41
C GLU A 48 -21.94 53.00 -7.39
N GLY A 49 -22.25 52.05 -6.50
CA GLY A 49 -23.60 51.71 -6.08
C GLY A 49 -23.70 51.84 -4.56
N GLY A 50 -24.48 52.84 -4.15
CA GLY A 50 -25.21 53.05 -2.89
C GLY A 50 -24.76 52.34 -1.61
N GLU A 51 -24.43 53.16 -0.61
CA GLU A 51 -24.44 52.81 0.81
C GLU A 51 -25.90 52.56 1.27
N GLU A 52 -26.20 51.37 1.78
CA GLU A 52 -27.39 51.11 2.60
C GLU A 52 -27.01 50.26 3.84
N ASP A 53 -27.28 50.86 5.00
CA ASP A 53 -27.63 50.29 6.32
C ASP A 53 -26.95 48.99 6.80
N LEU A 54 -25.95 49.18 7.67
CA LEU A 54 -25.38 48.14 8.53
C LEU A 54 -26.23 47.98 9.81
N ASP A 55 -27.28 47.16 9.74
CA ASP A 55 -27.89 46.56 10.93
C ASP A 55 -28.55 45.21 10.55
N ALA A 56 -27.76 44.13 10.56
CA ALA A 56 -28.27 42.76 10.63
C ALA A 56 -27.23 41.86 11.31
N GLU A 57 -27.69 41.13 12.34
CA GLU A 57 -26.91 40.14 13.09
C GLU A 57 -26.05 39.25 12.18
N ALA A 58 -24.79 39.07 12.55
CA ALA A 58 -23.92 38.09 11.92
C ALA A 58 -24.59 36.71 12.01
N PRO A 59 -24.84 36.01 10.88
CA PRO A 59 -25.38 34.67 10.96
C PRO A 59 -24.36 33.78 11.67
N ALA A 60 -24.86 32.96 12.59
CA ALA A 60 -24.07 31.92 13.23
C ALA A 60 -23.32 31.09 12.17
N PRO A 61 -22.10 30.59 12.45
CA PRO A 61 -21.34 29.82 11.48
C PRO A 61 -22.21 28.67 10.97
N ALA A 62 -22.39 28.63 9.65
CA ALA A 62 -23.11 27.56 9.00
C ALA A 62 -22.49 26.24 9.45
N LYS A 63 -23.30 25.39 10.11
CA LYS A 63 -22.98 23.96 10.18
C LYS A 63 -22.75 23.50 8.75
N ASP A 64 -21.67 22.78 8.51
CA ASP A 64 -21.34 22.14 7.24
C ASP A 64 -22.59 21.48 6.65
N ALA A 65 -23.27 22.21 5.77
CA ALA A 65 -24.27 21.65 4.90
C ALA A 65 -23.46 20.88 3.87
N GLY A 66 -23.21 19.60 4.18
CA GLY A 66 -22.70 18.65 3.22
C GLY A 66 -23.52 18.83 1.95
N ILE A 67 -22.86 19.25 0.87
CA ILE A 67 -23.43 19.21 -0.46
C ILE A 67 -23.82 17.74 -0.63
N ASP A 68 -25.13 17.48 -0.61
CA ASP A 68 -25.70 16.15 -0.69
C ASP A 68 -25.34 15.60 -2.06
N ALA A 69 -24.18 14.95 -2.14
CA ALA A 69 -23.73 14.29 -3.34
C ALA A 69 -24.83 13.29 -3.68
N GLY A 70 -25.45 13.46 -4.85
CA GLY A 70 -26.63 12.69 -5.25
C GLY A 70 -26.45 11.17 -5.08
N PRO A 71 -27.53 10.40 -5.23
CA PRO A 71 -27.51 8.96 -4.95
C PRO A 71 -26.34 8.27 -5.65
N LYS A 72 -25.61 7.43 -4.91
CA LYS A 72 -24.48 6.67 -5.45
C LYS A 72 -24.99 5.69 -6.52
N THR A 73 -24.52 5.82 -7.75
CA THR A 73 -24.83 4.97 -8.91
C THR A 73 -23.60 4.22 -9.39
N CYS A 74 -23.80 3.12 -10.13
CA CYS A 74 -22.71 2.43 -10.81
C CYS A 74 -22.05 3.32 -11.86
N SER A 75 -20.74 3.15 -12.04
CA SER A 75 -20.01 3.79 -13.13
C SER A 75 -20.33 3.13 -14.47
N ASP A 76 -20.09 3.85 -15.57
CA ASP A 76 -20.27 3.36 -16.94
C ASP A 76 -19.36 2.16 -17.29
N HIS A 77 -18.32 1.94 -16.49
CA HIS A 77 -17.42 0.80 -16.60
C HIS A 77 -17.80 -0.34 -15.64
N GLY A 78 -19.03 -0.35 -15.12
CA GLY A 78 -19.56 -1.45 -14.32
C GLY A 78 -19.07 -1.49 -12.88
N PHE A 79 -18.43 -0.45 -12.35
CA PHE A 79 -18.05 -0.41 -10.92
C PHE A 79 -19.19 0.18 -10.10
N CYS A 80 -19.86 -0.68 -9.35
CA CYS A 80 -21.00 -0.33 -8.53
C CYS A 80 -20.59 -0.04 -7.08
N PRO A 81 -21.02 1.09 -6.50
CA PRO A 81 -20.77 1.40 -5.10
C PRO A 81 -21.53 0.44 -4.18
N THR A 82 -20.87 0.03 -3.10
CA THR A 82 -21.51 -0.67 -1.98
C THR A 82 -21.47 0.21 -0.73
N THR A 83 -22.40 -0.03 0.20
CA THR A 83 -22.48 0.72 1.45
C THR A 83 -21.65 0.03 2.52
N LEU A 84 -20.62 0.71 3.01
CA LEU A 84 -19.82 0.25 4.15
C LEU A 84 -20.50 0.63 5.48
N PRO A 85 -20.30 -0.16 6.54
CA PRO A 85 -20.74 0.20 7.89
C PRO A 85 -19.84 1.31 8.46
N GLY A 86 -20.34 2.55 8.45
CA GLY A 86 -19.59 3.72 8.92
C GLY A 86 -18.61 4.28 7.89
N ASP A 87 -17.75 5.22 8.34
CA ASP A 87 -16.67 5.75 7.52
C ASP A 87 -15.42 4.89 7.71
N GLN A 88 -15.21 3.97 6.77
CA GLN A 88 -14.18 2.94 6.82
C GLN A 88 -13.18 3.14 5.69
N THR A 89 -11.89 2.96 5.97
CA THR A 89 -10.82 2.97 4.98
C THR A 89 -10.38 1.54 4.69
N VAL A 90 -10.81 0.98 3.55
CA VAL A 90 -10.48 -0.40 3.19
C VAL A 90 -9.05 -0.51 2.68
N ASN A 91 -8.20 -1.20 3.43
CA ASN A 91 -6.76 -1.40 3.14
C ASN A 91 -6.46 -2.74 2.47
N GLY A 92 -7.29 -3.77 2.70
CA GLY A 92 -7.11 -5.08 2.12
C GLY A 92 -8.44 -5.74 1.81
N LEU A 93 -8.46 -6.56 0.76
CA LEU A 93 -9.62 -7.31 0.29
C LEU A 93 -9.24 -8.75 -0.02
N TRP A 94 -10.12 -9.67 0.32
CA TRP A 94 -9.99 -11.08 -0.05
C TRP A 94 -11.38 -11.71 -0.21
N GLY A 95 -11.62 -12.38 -1.34
CA GLY A 95 -12.85 -13.14 -1.58
C GLY A 95 -12.63 -14.63 -1.38
N ASP A 96 -13.62 -15.31 -0.81
CA ASP A 96 -13.55 -16.75 -0.53
C ASP A 96 -13.94 -17.62 -1.73
N GLY A 97 -14.41 -16.97 -2.80
CA GLY A 97 -14.80 -17.58 -4.05
C GLY A 97 -16.22 -18.14 -4.10
N THR A 98 -17.04 -17.89 -3.09
CA THR A 98 -18.47 -18.21 -3.02
C THR A 98 -19.37 -16.98 -3.25
N GLY A 99 -18.76 -15.81 -3.48
CA GLY A 99 -19.42 -14.51 -3.54
C GLY A 99 -19.38 -13.74 -2.21
N VAL A 100 -18.78 -14.34 -1.16
CA VAL A 100 -18.45 -13.66 0.09
C VAL A 100 -17.08 -13.00 -0.04
N VAL A 101 -17.01 -11.74 0.41
CA VAL A 101 -15.78 -10.95 0.38
C VAL A 101 -15.50 -10.38 1.75
N TRP A 102 -14.24 -10.37 2.11
CA TRP A 102 -13.74 -9.83 3.36
C TRP A 102 -12.91 -8.59 3.08
N ALA A 103 -13.02 -7.63 3.97
CA ALA A 103 -12.22 -6.42 3.95
C ALA A 103 -11.58 -6.20 5.32
N VAL A 104 -10.38 -5.64 5.32
CA VAL A 104 -9.72 -5.14 6.52
C VAL A 104 -9.52 -3.64 6.41
N THR A 105 -9.70 -2.93 7.52
CA THR A 105 -9.74 -1.47 7.51
C THR A 105 -8.61 -0.84 8.33
N LYS A 106 -8.31 0.42 8.01
CA LYS A 106 -7.36 1.22 8.78
C LYS A 106 -7.83 1.41 10.22
N GLU A 107 -9.14 1.43 10.43
CA GLU A 107 -9.80 1.60 11.71
C GLU A 107 -9.72 0.34 12.59
N GLY A 108 -9.30 -0.79 12.01
CA GLY A 108 -9.07 -2.06 12.71
C GLY A 108 -10.28 -2.98 12.76
N ASP A 109 -11.17 -2.82 11.78
CA ASP A 109 -12.32 -3.69 11.58
C ASP A 109 -12.04 -4.73 10.50
N VAL A 110 -12.60 -5.92 10.73
CA VAL A 110 -12.76 -6.97 9.73
C VAL A 110 -14.21 -6.94 9.29
N LEU A 111 -14.45 -6.60 8.02
CA LEU A 111 -15.77 -6.53 7.42
C LEU A 111 -16.05 -7.76 6.57
N ARG A 112 -17.32 -8.18 6.52
CA ARG A 112 -17.79 -9.30 5.71
C ARG A 112 -18.95 -8.87 4.82
N TRP A 113 -18.80 -9.09 3.52
CA TRP A 113 -19.84 -9.01 2.51
C TRP A 113 -20.52 -10.36 2.37
N ASP A 114 -21.83 -10.42 2.57
CA ASP A 114 -22.60 -11.67 2.51
C ASP A 114 -23.16 -12.03 1.13
N GLY A 115 -22.84 -11.23 0.10
CA GLY A 115 -23.46 -11.30 -1.22
C GLY A 115 -24.36 -10.09 -1.52
N SER A 116 -24.83 -9.41 -0.47
CA SER A 116 -25.79 -8.31 -0.55
C SER A 116 -25.45 -7.08 0.29
N ALA A 117 -24.82 -7.25 1.45
CA ALA A 117 -24.48 -6.18 2.36
C ALA A 117 -23.17 -6.42 3.10
N TRP A 118 -22.50 -5.33 3.49
CA TRP A 118 -21.36 -5.36 4.40
C TRP A 118 -21.83 -5.34 5.85
N SER A 119 -21.15 -6.11 6.70
CA SER A 119 -21.30 -6.09 8.15
C SER A 119 -19.94 -6.09 8.82
N VAL A 120 -19.84 -5.47 10.00
CA VAL A 120 -18.64 -5.59 10.85
C VAL A 120 -18.67 -6.97 11.48
N HIS A 121 -17.68 -7.81 11.15
CA HIS A 121 -17.55 -9.15 11.71
C HIS A 121 -16.77 -9.12 13.03
N THR A 122 -15.71 -8.32 13.09
CA THR A 122 -14.88 -8.12 14.28
C THR A 122 -14.29 -6.72 14.25
N SER A 123 -14.13 -6.11 15.42
CA SER A 123 -13.55 -4.77 15.58
C SER A 123 -12.47 -4.75 16.65
N GLY A 124 -11.70 -3.67 16.69
CA GLY A 124 -10.72 -3.43 17.76
C GLY A 124 -9.41 -4.21 17.60
N LEU A 125 -9.05 -4.62 16.38
CA LEU A 125 -7.79 -5.34 16.11
C LEU A 125 -6.60 -4.40 15.85
N GLY A 126 -6.79 -3.08 15.97
CA GLY A 126 -5.82 -2.06 15.56
C GLY A 126 -5.71 -1.96 14.04
N GLU A 127 -4.99 -0.97 13.52
CA GLU A 127 -4.87 -0.75 12.06
C GLU A 127 -4.47 -2.03 11.33
N LEU A 128 -5.29 -2.47 10.38
CA LEU A 128 -5.05 -3.64 9.54
C LEU A 128 -4.63 -3.21 8.13
N LYS A 129 -3.68 -3.95 7.56
CA LYS A 129 -3.06 -3.66 6.26
C LYS A 129 -3.26 -4.75 5.22
N THR A 130 -3.42 -5.98 5.66
CA THR A 130 -3.41 -7.14 4.77
C THR A 130 -4.33 -8.24 5.28
N ILE A 131 -4.89 -8.99 4.33
CA ILE A 131 -5.78 -10.13 4.55
C ILE A 131 -5.47 -11.19 3.51
N TRP A 132 -5.46 -12.45 3.96
CA TRP A 132 -5.38 -13.61 3.09
C TRP A 132 -6.09 -14.78 3.77
N GLY A 133 -6.80 -15.62 3.01
CA GLY A 133 -7.43 -16.82 3.53
C GLY A 133 -7.13 -18.04 2.68
N SER A 134 -7.03 -19.20 3.33
CA SER A 134 -6.94 -20.51 2.67
C SER A 134 -8.32 -21.06 2.31
N SER A 135 -9.35 -20.65 3.06
CA SER A 135 -10.74 -21.07 2.92
C SER A 135 -11.68 -20.07 3.63
N PRO A 136 -13.01 -20.18 3.44
CA PRO A 136 -13.97 -19.33 4.15
C PRO A 136 -13.90 -19.44 5.69
N THR A 137 -13.23 -20.46 6.23
CA THR A 137 -13.13 -20.77 7.66
C THR A 137 -11.71 -20.63 8.23
N ASP A 138 -10.76 -20.11 7.43
CA ASP A 138 -9.35 -19.96 7.79
C ASP A 138 -8.79 -18.71 7.12
N ILE A 139 -8.77 -17.60 7.88
CA ILE A 139 -8.39 -16.27 7.41
C ILE A 139 -7.33 -15.68 8.32
N TRP A 140 -6.30 -15.11 7.71
CA TRP A 140 -5.22 -14.38 8.36
C TRP A 140 -5.34 -12.90 8.06
N VAL A 141 -5.26 -12.07 9.10
CA VAL A 141 -5.20 -10.61 8.96
C VAL A 141 -4.00 -10.06 9.72
N GLY A 142 -3.41 -8.99 9.21
CA GLY A 142 -2.20 -8.43 9.79
C GLY A 142 -2.14 -6.92 9.70
N GLY A 143 -1.48 -6.31 10.68
CA GLY A 143 -1.21 -4.88 10.70
C GLY A 143 -0.42 -4.44 11.91
N SER A 144 -0.82 -3.32 12.51
CA SER A 144 -0.11 -2.63 13.61
C SER A 144 0.02 -3.43 14.89
N GLN A 145 -0.93 -4.32 15.18
CA GLN A 145 -0.94 -5.17 16.38
C GLN A 145 -0.48 -6.61 16.08
N GLY A 146 0.30 -6.79 15.02
CA GLY A 146 0.81 -8.09 14.59
C GLY A 146 -0.20 -8.88 13.76
N LEU A 147 -0.14 -10.20 13.90
CA LEU A 147 -0.90 -11.16 13.11
C LEU A 147 -2.09 -11.71 13.92
N GLN A 148 -3.26 -11.81 13.28
CA GLN A 148 -4.46 -12.41 13.85
C GLN A 148 -4.94 -13.55 12.95
N HIS A 149 -5.40 -14.64 13.56
CA HIS A 149 -5.92 -15.81 12.88
C HIS A 149 -7.40 -16.00 13.20
N GLY A 150 -8.23 -15.96 12.16
CA GLY A 150 -9.66 -16.21 12.20
C GLY A 150 -9.98 -17.64 11.83
N THR A 151 -10.48 -18.42 12.80
CA THR A 151 -10.94 -19.80 12.60
C THR A 151 -12.35 -20.00 13.14
N GLY A 152 -13.09 -20.98 12.60
CA GLY A 152 -14.46 -21.28 13.01
C GLY A 152 -15.10 -22.38 12.17
N GLU A 153 -16.33 -22.78 12.52
CA GLU A 153 -17.08 -23.82 11.80
C GLU A 153 -17.64 -23.32 10.46
N SER A 154 -17.81 -21.99 10.33
CA SER A 154 -18.32 -21.32 9.14
C SER A 154 -17.74 -19.92 8.99
N SER A 155 -17.86 -19.34 7.79
CA SER A 155 -17.43 -17.95 7.54
C SER A 155 -18.21 -16.91 8.33
N THR A 156 -19.36 -17.25 8.93
CA THR A 156 -20.13 -16.34 9.78
C THR A 156 -19.78 -16.46 11.27
N SER A 157 -19.01 -17.47 11.66
CA SER A 157 -18.68 -17.78 13.05
C SER A 157 -17.19 -17.72 13.35
N LEU A 158 -16.39 -17.13 12.45
CA LEU A 158 -14.95 -16.94 12.67
C LEU A 158 -14.68 -16.15 13.95
N THR A 159 -13.79 -16.65 14.78
CA THR A 159 -13.22 -15.91 15.91
C THR A 159 -11.77 -15.59 15.61
N PHE A 160 -11.41 -14.30 15.69
CA PHE A 160 -10.04 -13.84 15.50
C PHE A 160 -9.30 -13.85 16.84
N ALA A 161 -8.14 -14.49 16.85
CA ALA A 161 -7.22 -14.49 17.97
C ALA A 161 -5.81 -14.08 17.51
N SER A 162 -5.04 -13.48 18.43
CA SER A 162 -3.65 -13.13 18.14
C SER A 162 -2.82 -14.39 17.90
N SER A 163 -2.11 -14.42 16.78
CA SER A 163 -1.17 -15.49 16.43
C SER A 163 0.24 -15.04 16.78
N ALA A 164 0.88 -15.74 17.71
CA ALA A 164 2.22 -15.41 18.16
C ALA A 164 3.26 -15.65 17.05
N LEU A 165 4.11 -14.66 16.83
CA LEU A 165 5.26 -14.73 15.95
C LEU A 165 6.55 -14.80 16.80
N PRO A 166 7.58 -15.53 16.36
CA PRO A 166 8.85 -15.58 17.06
C PRO A 166 9.57 -14.22 17.00
N GLY A 167 10.01 -13.72 18.15
CA GLY A 167 10.75 -12.47 18.29
C GLY A 167 10.13 -11.51 19.30
N GLU A 168 10.91 -10.52 19.72
CA GLU A 168 10.46 -9.42 20.57
C GLU A 168 10.38 -8.13 19.74
N TRP A 169 9.42 -7.26 20.05
CA TRP A 169 9.28 -5.94 19.40
C TRP A 169 9.18 -6.01 17.86
N LEU A 170 8.18 -6.74 17.38
CA LEU A 170 7.98 -6.94 15.95
C LEU A 170 7.36 -5.71 15.27
N PRO A 171 7.78 -5.40 14.03
CA PRO A 171 7.12 -4.39 13.21
C PRO A 171 5.70 -4.77 12.81
N PRO A 172 4.91 -3.82 12.29
CA PRO A 172 3.62 -4.11 11.68
C PRO A 172 3.76 -5.11 10.52
N ILE A 173 2.79 -6.03 10.43
CA ILE A 173 2.66 -6.95 9.30
C ILE A 173 2.24 -6.13 8.07
N GLN A 174 2.99 -6.28 6.98
CA GLN A 174 2.79 -5.53 5.73
C GLN A 174 2.03 -6.34 4.69
N SER A 175 2.30 -7.63 4.58
CA SER A 175 1.71 -8.50 3.55
C SER A 175 1.65 -9.94 4.03
N ILE A 176 0.57 -10.64 3.67
CA ILE A 176 0.38 -12.07 3.87
C ILE A 176 0.06 -12.72 2.52
N TRP A 177 0.63 -13.89 2.28
CA TRP A 177 0.29 -14.74 1.15
C TRP A 177 0.52 -16.20 1.52
N GLY A 178 -0.33 -17.11 1.05
CA GLY A 178 -0.10 -18.54 1.23
C GLY A 178 -0.40 -19.36 -0.02
N ALA A 179 0.31 -20.47 -0.16
CA ALA A 179 0.05 -21.50 -1.17
C ALA A 179 -1.05 -22.47 -0.71
N SER A 180 -1.18 -22.66 0.60
CA SER A 180 -2.18 -23.54 1.22
C SER A 180 -2.38 -23.15 2.69
N ALA A 181 -3.34 -23.79 3.38
CA ALA A 181 -3.55 -23.61 4.82
C ALA A 181 -2.29 -23.89 5.66
N ASN A 182 -1.35 -24.71 5.17
CA ASN A 182 -0.12 -25.10 5.87
C ASN A 182 1.14 -24.57 5.17
N ASP A 183 1.02 -23.57 4.31
CA ASP A 183 2.16 -22.90 3.68
C ASP A 183 1.79 -21.44 3.51
N VAL A 184 1.96 -20.68 4.59
CA VAL A 184 1.59 -19.26 4.67
C VAL A 184 2.83 -18.46 5.03
N TRP A 185 2.99 -17.32 4.37
CA TRP A 185 4.07 -16.39 4.56
C TRP A 185 3.51 -15.04 5.00
N ALA A 186 4.18 -14.44 5.97
CA ALA A 186 3.92 -13.08 6.40
C ALA A 186 5.23 -12.29 6.41
N VAL A 187 5.18 -11.05 5.95
CA VAL A 187 6.31 -10.13 6.04
C VAL A 187 5.97 -8.91 6.87
N ALA A 188 6.97 -8.43 7.62
CA ALA A 188 6.84 -7.29 8.51
C ALA A 188 8.03 -6.34 8.34
N SER A 189 7.77 -5.04 8.44
CA SER A 189 8.83 -4.02 8.40
C SER A 189 8.37 -2.70 9.05
N TRP A 190 9.32 -1.91 9.56
CA TRP A 190 9.08 -0.55 10.05
C TRP A 190 9.01 0.49 8.93
N GLY A 191 9.43 0.12 7.72
CA GLY A 191 9.53 0.99 6.57
C GLY A 191 10.10 0.27 5.36
N PHE A 192 10.37 1.03 4.30
CA PHE A 192 10.90 0.49 3.04
C PHE A 192 12.38 0.10 3.12
N ALA A 193 13.18 0.81 3.92
CA ALA A 193 14.58 0.50 4.18
C ALA A 193 14.79 0.16 5.66
N GLY A 194 15.49 -0.95 5.94
CA GLY A 194 15.81 -1.42 7.29
C GLY A 194 15.48 -2.91 7.50
N SER A 195 15.64 -3.41 8.73
CA SER A 195 15.43 -4.83 9.06
C SER A 195 13.98 -5.26 8.89
N GLY A 196 13.70 -6.01 7.83
CA GLY A 196 12.44 -6.71 7.61
C GLY A 196 12.49 -8.14 8.12
N PHE A 197 11.31 -8.68 8.37
CA PHE A 197 11.12 -10.04 8.88
C PHE A 197 10.25 -10.81 7.90
N ALA A 198 10.65 -12.04 7.61
CA ALA A 198 9.87 -13.01 6.85
C ALA A 198 9.56 -14.20 7.76
N PHE A 199 8.27 -14.48 7.93
CA PHE A 199 7.78 -15.59 8.75
C PHE A 199 7.15 -16.64 7.85
N HIS A 200 7.40 -17.92 8.17
CA HIS A 200 6.80 -19.06 7.48
C HIS A 200 5.96 -19.90 8.44
N PHE A 201 4.74 -20.19 8.04
CA PHE A 201 3.82 -21.11 8.70
C PHE A 201 3.74 -22.40 7.90
N SER A 202 4.06 -23.51 8.56
CA SER A 202 4.04 -24.85 7.95
C SER A 202 2.90 -25.74 8.47
N GLY A 203 1.88 -25.15 9.11
CA GLY A 203 0.82 -25.86 9.80
C GLY A 203 0.99 -25.86 11.33
N PRO A 204 -0.08 -26.22 12.07
CA PRO A 204 -0.03 -26.35 13.52
C PRO A 204 1.04 -27.37 13.94
N ARG A 205 1.80 -27.04 14.99
CA ARG A 205 2.80 -27.94 15.58
C ARG A 205 2.51 -28.12 17.07
N ASP A 206 2.63 -29.35 17.56
CA ASP A 206 2.44 -29.62 18.98
C ASP A 206 3.54 -28.94 19.82
N GLY A 207 3.15 -27.98 20.67
CA GLY A 207 4.01 -27.44 21.73
C GLY A 207 5.02 -26.34 21.34
N GLY A 208 4.88 -25.70 20.17
CA GLY A 208 5.73 -24.59 19.72
C GLY A 208 4.96 -23.41 19.10
N THR A 209 5.66 -22.36 18.67
CA THR A 209 5.05 -21.33 17.79
C THR A 209 4.84 -21.94 16.41
N GLU A 210 3.63 -21.79 15.85
CA GLU A 210 3.30 -22.34 14.53
C GLU A 210 4.09 -21.67 13.39
N TRP A 211 4.59 -20.46 13.66
CA TRP A 211 5.41 -19.66 12.78
C TRP A 211 6.90 -19.78 13.11
N GLU A 212 7.71 -19.82 12.05
CA GLU A 212 9.17 -19.77 12.10
C GLU A 212 9.68 -18.48 11.47
N LEU A 213 10.72 -17.87 12.05
CA LEU A 213 11.43 -16.76 11.43
C LEU A 213 12.38 -17.33 10.37
N ASP A 214 12.14 -16.98 9.10
CA ASP A 214 12.98 -17.46 8.00
C ASP A 214 14.36 -16.76 8.04
N PRO A 215 15.48 -17.49 7.84
CA PRO A 215 16.82 -16.93 7.80
C PRO A 215 17.01 -15.76 6.83
N ILE A 216 16.17 -15.64 5.80
CA ILE A 216 16.19 -14.50 4.88
C ILE A 216 15.97 -13.15 5.57
N SER A 217 15.43 -13.14 6.79
CA SER A 217 15.29 -11.95 7.63
C SER A 217 16.64 -11.35 8.05
N THR A 218 17.76 -12.05 7.86
CA THR A 218 19.09 -11.45 8.02
C THR A 218 19.52 -10.60 6.82
N ALA A 219 18.78 -10.67 5.71
CA ALA A 219 18.94 -9.72 4.62
C ALA A 219 18.46 -8.35 5.13
N ASP A 220 19.29 -7.31 4.97
CA ASP A 220 18.95 -5.94 5.35
C ASP A 220 17.94 -5.34 4.36
N VAL A 221 16.73 -5.89 4.34
CA VAL A 221 15.66 -5.58 3.40
C VAL A 221 14.37 -5.35 4.16
N GLY A 222 13.76 -4.18 3.97
CA GLY A 222 12.45 -3.85 4.50
C GLY A 222 11.38 -4.53 3.66
N PHE A 223 11.02 -5.78 3.98
CA PHE A 223 10.02 -6.53 3.24
C PHE A 223 8.63 -5.88 3.33
N THR A 224 8.09 -5.49 2.18
CA THR A 224 6.76 -4.87 2.08
C THR A 224 5.74 -5.78 1.40
N ARG A 225 6.20 -6.78 0.64
CA ARG A 225 5.34 -7.68 -0.13
C ARG A 225 5.83 -9.12 -0.03
N VAL A 226 4.86 -10.02 0.07
CA VAL A 226 5.05 -11.45 -0.19
C VAL A 226 3.97 -11.92 -1.16
N TRP A 227 4.37 -12.71 -2.14
CA TRP A 227 3.47 -13.29 -3.13
C TRP A 227 4.06 -14.60 -3.66
N GLY A 228 3.26 -15.32 -4.43
CA GLY A 228 3.74 -16.58 -5.00
C GLY A 228 2.73 -17.22 -5.94
N GLY A 229 3.09 -18.41 -6.37
CA GLY A 229 2.33 -19.20 -7.32
C GLY A 229 3.20 -20.27 -7.95
N HIS A 230 2.58 -21.35 -8.43
CA HIS A 230 3.27 -22.42 -9.17
C HIS A 230 4.51 -22.99 -8.46
N GLY A 231 4.45 -23.15 -7.13
CA GLY A 231 5.55 -23.69 -6.32
C GLY A 231 6.70 -22.70 -6.07
N THR A 232 6.47 -21.39 -6.29
CA THR A 232 7.44 -20.34 -5.99
C THR A 232 6.91 -19.38 -4.92
N VAL A 233 7.84 -18.87 -4.10
CA VAL A 233 7.59 -17.84 -3.09
C VAL A 233 8.51 -16.66 -3.38
N TRP A 234 7.97 -15.47 -3.32
CA TRP A 234 8.65 -14.22 -3.65
C TRP A 234 8.48 -13.22 -2.52
N LEU A 235 9.58 -12.56 -2.19
CA LEU A 235 9.63 -11.47 -1.23
C LEU A 235 10.11 -10.23 -1.96
N GLY A 236 9.59 -9.08 -1.57
CA GLY A 236 10.03 -7.84 -2.14
C GLY A 236 9.88 -6.68 -1.19
N GLY A 237 10.76 -5.70 -1.37
CA GLY A 237 10.92 -4.60 -0.45
C GLY A 237 12.04 -3.67 -0.90
N GLY A 238 12.63 -3.00 0.07
CA GLY A 238 13.69 -2.04 -0.17
C GLY A 238 14.91 -2.22 0.69
N ARG A 239 16.04 -1.72 0.20
CA ARG A 239 17.28 -1.58 0.98
C ARG A 239 17.88 -0.22 0.69
N MET A 240 18.41 0.45 1.70
CA MET A 240 19.17 1.69 1.48
C MET A 240 20.56 1.34 0.97
N SER A 241 20.89 1.81 -0.23
CA SER A 241 22.22 1.67 -0.81
C SER A 241 23.23 2.47 -0.01
N THR A 242 24.31 1.82 0.45
CA THR A 242 25.40 2.54 1.14
C THR A 242 26.26 3.35 0.17
N GLU A 243 26.20 3.05 -1.13
CA GLU A 243 26.97 3.74 -2.16
C GLU A 243 26.22 4.97 -2.70
N THR A 244 24.96 4.78 -3.09
CA THR A 244 24.17 5.82 -3.76
C THR A 244 23.23 6.57 -2.83
N TRP A 245 23.06 6.11 -1.58
CA TRP A 245 22.06 6.60 -0.61
C TRP A 245 20.63 6.57 -1.17
N ALA A 246 20.40 5.71 -2.16
CA ALA A 246 19.11 5.47 -2.78
C ALA A 246 18.40 4.28 -2.13
N ASN A 247 17.07 4.31 -2.17
CA ASN A 247 16.26 3.14 -1.83
C ASN A 247 16.19 2.18 -3.01
N GLU A 248 16.97 1.10 -2.96
CA GLU A 248 17.02 0.07 -3.98
C GLU A 248 15.81 -0.86 -3.88
N THR A 249 15.21 -1.19 -5.01
CA THR A 249 14.17 -2.23 -5.09
C THR A 249 14.83 -3.60 -4.97
N ILE A 250 14.49 -4.35 -3.94
CA ILE A 250 15.00 -5.71 -3.75
C ILE A 250 13.86 -6.70 -3.99
N VAL A 251 14.14 -7.72 -4.79
CA VAL A 251 13.24 -8.86 -5.02
C VAL A 251 14.03 -10.14 -4.79
N LEU A 252 13.52 -11.00 -3.92
CA LEU A 252 14.07 -12.32 -3.67
C LEU A 252 13.02 -13.36 -4.00
N TYR A 253 13.46 -14.52 -4.46
CA TYR A 253 12.56 -15.62 -4.76
C TYR A 253 13.18 -16.96 -4.40
N LYS A 254 12.32 -17.94 -4.13
CA LYS A 254 12.69 -19.34 -4.04
C LYS A 254 11.71 -20.21 -4.83
N SER A 255 12.19 -21.37 -5.24
CA SER A 255 11.41 -22.39 -5.95
C SER A 255 11.44 -23.69 -5.14
N GLY A 256 10.26 -24.24 -4.86
CA GLY A 256 10.10 -25.39 -3.96
C GLY A 256 10.77 -25.15 -2.60
N ASN A 257 11.56 -26.14 -2.16
CA ASN A 257 12.30 -26.09 -0.89
C ASN A 257 13.71 -25.46 -1.04
N GLY A 258 13.97 -24.74 -2.14
CA GLY A 258 15.24 -24.05 -2.34
C GLY A 258 15.43 -22.84 -1.40
N GLU A 259 16.63 -22.29 -1.40
CA GLU A 259 16.95 -21.05 -0.69
C GLU A 259 16.49 -19.81 -1.49
N PHE A 260 16.26 -18.71 -0.78
CA PHE A 260 15.97 -17.43 -1.42
C PHE A 260 17.20 -16.90 -2.17
N THR A 261 16.98 -16.47 -3.40
CA THR A 261 17.99 -15.83 -4.24
C THR A 261 17.54 -14.40 -4.55
N GLU A 262 18.41 -13.41 -4.33
CA GLU A 262 18.19 -12.02 -4.75
C GLU A 262 18.28 -11.92 -6.29
N LEU A 263 17.29 -11.28 -6.90
CA LEU A 263 17.20 -11.08 -8.33
C LEU A 263 17.71 -9.69 -8.72
N THR A 264 18.47 -9.63 -9.81
CA THR A 264 18.89 -8.35 -10.39
C THR A 264 17.79 -7.80 -11.29
N LEU A 265 17.20 -6.69 -10.87
CA LEU A 265 16.25 -5.94 -11.69
C LEU A 265 16.98 -4.84 -12.48
N PRO A 266 16.82 -4.76 -13.81
CA PRO A 266 17.36 -3.64 -14.58
C PRO A 266 16.73 -2.32 -14.09
N VAL A 267 17.55 -1.29 -13.93
CA VAL A 267 17.09 0.06 -13.53
C VAL A 267 16.73 0.91 -14.75
N ASN A 268 16.11 2.07 -14.50
CA ASN A 268 15.85 3.04 -15.56
C ASN A 268 17.17 3.48 -16.24
N PRO A 269 17.34 3.28 -17.55
CA PRO A 269 18.57 3.56 -18.27
C PRO A 269 18.73 5.04 -18.66
N ASP A 270 17.77 5.92 -18.32
CA ASP A 270 17.88 7.35 -18.64
C ASP A 270 19.11 7.97 -17.94
N PRO A 271 20.13 8.42 -18.69
CA PRO A 271 21.36 8.96 -18.11
C PRO A 271 21.15 10.31 -17.42
N LYS A 272 19.98 10.96 -17.59
CA LYS A 272 19.67 12.25 -16.96
C LYS A 272 19.18 12.11 -15.52
N LEU A 273 18.76 10.91 -15.12
CA LEU A 273 18.27 10.66 -13.77
C LEU A 273 19.43 10.45 -12.81
N ARG A 274 19.31 11.00 -11.61
CA ARG A 274 20.20 10.71 -10.48
C ARG A 274 19.95 9.28 -10.01
N ASP A 275 20.91 8.66 -9.34
CA ASP A 275 20.80 7.24 -8.98
C ASP A 275 19.56 6.95 -8.13
N HIS A 276 19.24 7.77 -7.12
CA HIS A 276 18.01 7.60 -6.33
C HIS A 276 16.71 7.74 -7.12
N GLU A 277 16.74 8.39 -8.28
CA GLU A 277 15.58 8.55 -9.15
C GLU A 277 15.36 7.33 -10.06
N LYS A 278 16.36 6.44 -10.18
CA LYS A 278 16.28 5.24 -11.03
C LYS A 278 15.59 4.06 -10.35
N TYR A 279 15.45 4.11 -9.02
CA TYR A 279 14.86 3.03 -8.23
C TYR A 279 13.38 3.30 -7.93
N ALA A 280 12.65 2.22 -7.61
CA ALA A 280 11.23 2.30 -7.34
C ALA A 280 10.82 1.51 -6.10
N LEU A 281 9.82 2.00 -5.39
CA LEU A 281 9.16 1.28 -4.33
C LEU A 281 8.28 0.18 -4.94
N LEU A 282 8.45 -1.06 -4.48
CA LEU A 282 7.62 -2.17 -4.94
C LEU A 282 6.16 -1.96 -4.52
N THR A 283 5.25 -1.89 -5.49
CA THR A 283 3.81 -1.66 -5.23
C THR A 283 2.93 -2.85 -5.52
N GLY A 284 3.40 -3.80 -6.34
CA GLY A 284 2.70 -5.05 -6.56
C GLY A 284 3.41 -5.95 -7.55
N ALA A 285 3.03 -7.22 -7.55
CA ALA A 285 3.59 -8.22 -8.45
C ALA A 285 2.57 -9.32 -8.71
N ILE A 286 2.68 -9.96 -9.87
CA ILE A 286 1.80 -11.06 -10.29
C ILE A 286 2.64 -12.14 -10.93
N VAL A 287 2.55 -13.35 -10.39
CA VAL A 287 3.05 -14.56 -11.03
C VAL A 287 1.91 -15.08 -11.91
N SER A 288 2.06 -14.89 -13.22
CA SER A 288 1.02 -15.23 -14.19
C SER A 288 1.05 -16.69 -14.60
N THR A 289 2.24 -17.27 -14.64
CA THR A 289 2.50 -18.69 -14.90
C THR A 289 3.73 -19.11 -14.10
N SER A 290 4.07 -20.40 -14.11
CA SER A 290 5.35 -20.91 -13.59
C SER A 290 6.59 -20.24 -14.21
N THR A 291 6.45 -19.54 -15.34
CA THR A 291 7.57 -18.97 -16.10
C THR A 291 7.43 -17.48 -16.39
N SER A 292 6.40 -16.81 -15.87
CA SER A 292 6.12 -15.41 -16.15
C SER A 292 5.70 -14.66 -14.89
N VAL A 293 6.42 -13.59 -14.59
CA VAL A 293 6.14 -12.68 -13.49
C VAL A 293 6.18 -11.23 -13.98
N VAL A 294 5.26 -10.42 -13.51
CA VAL A 294 5.27 -8.97 -13.75
C VAL A 294 5.34 -8.25 -12.41
N ILE A 295 6.26 -7.29 -12.31
CA ILE A 295 6.50 -6.51 -11.10
C ILE A 295 6.32 -5.04 -11.42
N TYR A 296 5.63 -4.34 -10.52
CA TYR A 296 5.34 -2.92 -10.65
C TYR A 296 6.01 -2.16 -9.51
N GLY A 297 6.73 -1.10 -9.87
CA GLY A 297 7.38 -0.20 -8.93
C GLY A 297 7.02 1.25 -9.18
N GLN A 298 6.81 1.99 -8.10
CA GLN A 298 6.57 3.44 -8.13
C GLN A 298 7.82 4.19 -7.70
N PRO A 299 8.33 5.16 -8.48
CA PRO A 299 9.48 5.94 -8.07
C PRO A 299 9.15 6.79 -6.84
N GLU A 300 10.19 7.17 -6.11
CA GLU A 300 10.04 8.12 -5.00
C GLU A 300 9.72 9.53 -5.49
N SER A 301 10.28 9.88 -6.65
CA SER A 301 10.02 11.14 -7.33
C SER A 301 8.79 11.03 -8.22
N MET A 302 7.82 11.91 -8.01
CA MET A 302 6.63 12.05 -8.87
C MET A 302 6.94 12.51 -10.29
N PHE A 303 8.18 12.91 -10.58
CA PHE A 303 8.62 13.34 -11.92
C PHE A 303 9.20 12.20 -12.75
N VAL A 304 9.32 11.00 -12.17
CA VAL A 304 9.83 9.81 -12.85
C VAL A 304 8.66 8.88 -13.16
N GLN A 305 8.75 8.16 -14.27
CA GLN A 305 7.74 7.18 -14.65
C GLN A 305 7.84 5.91 -13.79
N PRO A 306 6.71 5.28 -13.45
CA PRO A 306 6.69 3.96 -12.85
C PRO A 306 7.48 2.92 -13.64
N SER A 307 8.11 2.00 -12.91
CA SER A 307 8.88 0.90 -13.47
C SER A 307 8.01 -0.33 -13.60
N VAL A 308 8.07 -0.98 -14.76
CA VAL A 308 7.47 -2.29 -15.01
C VAL A 308 8.57 -3.26 -15.35
N TRP A 309 8.74 -4.30 -14.53
CA TRP A 309 9.65 -5.39 -14.82
C TRP A 309 8.87 -6.62 -15.28
N ARG A 310 9.34 -7.22 -16.39
CA ARG A 310 8.81 -8.49 -16.89
C ARG A 310 9.89 -9.55 -16.75
N GLY A 311 9.62 -10.53 -15.90
CA GLY A 311 10.47 -11.68 -15.67
C GLY A 311 10.01 -12.88 -16.49
N THR A 312 10.93 -13.51 -17.21
CA THR A 312 10.68 -14.77 -17.92
C THR A 312 11.66 -15.84 -17.47
N SER A 313 11.21 -17.08 -17.45
CA SER A 313 12.03 -18.25 -17.11
C SER A 313 12.09 -19.23 -18.28
N ALA A 314 13.31 -19.68 -18.62
CA ALA A 314 13.57 -20.69 -19.64
C ALA A 314 13.71 -22.12 -19.07
N ASP A 315 13.81 -22.26 -17.75
CA ASP A 315 14.10 -23.51 -17.05
C ASP A 315 12.96 -23.98 -16.12
N GLY A 316 11.73 -23.52 -16.42
CA GLY A 316 10.53 -23.95 -15.72
C GLY A 316 10.33 -23.27 -14.36
N GLY A 317 10.78 -22.02 -14.21
CA GLY A 317 10.61 -21.21 -12.99
C GLY A 317 11.73 -21.37 -11.98
N LYS A 318 12.87 -21.96 -12.38
CA LYS A 318 14.03 -22.11 -11.49
C LYS A 318 14.94 -20.89 -11.53
N THR A 319 15.01 -20.18 -12.65
CA THR A 319 15.69 -18.89 -12.81
C THR A 319 14.86 -17.93 -13.64
N PHE A 320 15.02 -16.63 -13.40
CA PHE A 320 14.31 -15.58 -14.11
C PHE A 320 15.26 -14.52 -14.67
N GLN A 321 14.98 -14.09 -15.89
CA GLN A 321 15.62 -12.95 -16.54
C GLN A 321 14.61 -11.81 -16.65
N PHE A 322 15.04 -10.59 -16.36
CA PHE A 322 14.16 -9.43 -16.31
C PHE A 322 14.46 -8.44 -17.43
N THR A 323 13.38 -7.89 -17.98
CA THR A 323 13.41 -6.68 -18.79
C THR A 323 12.69 -5.57 -18.04
N TRP A 324 13.15 -4.34 -18.24
CA TRP A 324 12.53 -3.15 -17.67
C TRP A 324 11.88 -2.32 -18.77
N ALA A 325 10.75 -1.71 -18.44
CA ALA A 325 10.12 -0.67 -19.24
C ALA A 325 9.58 0.42 -18.30
N ALA A 326 9.72 1.69 -18.73
CA ALA A 326 8.96 2.77 -18.14
C ALA A 326 7.48 2.61 -18.51
N ASP A 327 6.61 2.91 -17.55
CA ASP A 327 5.21 3.17 -17.85
C ASP A 327 5.10 4.50 -18.60
N PRO A 328 4.60 4.52 -19.86
CA PRO A 328 4.62 5.71 -20.69
C PRO A 328 3.72 6.84 -20.16
N ARG A 329 2.84 6.56 -19.21
CA ARG A 329 1.94 7.55 -18.60
C ARG A 329 2.76 8.47 -17.69
N ARG A 330 2.91 9.73 -18.11
CA ARG A 330 3.83 10.73 -17.51
C ARG A 330 3.34 11.35 -16.20
N ASP A 331 2.08 11.15 -15.84
CA ASP A 331 1.35 11.91 -14.82
C ASP A 331 0.61 10.99 -13.83
N ILE A 332 1.20 9.87 -13.42
CA ILE A 332 0.45 8.92 -12.56
C ILE A 332 0.66 9.22 -11.07
N PRO A 333 -0.43 9.50 -10.34
CA PRO A 333 -0.45 9.42 -8.89
C PRO A 333 -0.04 8.02 -8.40
N ARG A 334 0.44 7.93 -7.16
CA ARG A 334 0.94 6.69 -6.56
C ARG A 334 -0.08 5.54 -6.68
N ILE A 335 0.42 4.38 -7.10
CA ILE A 335 -0.30 3.10 -7.09
C ILE A 335 -0.09 2.41 -5.74
N HIS A 336 -1.18 2.00 -5.11
CA HIS A 336 -1.19 1.38 -3.78
C HIS A 336 -1.30 -0.14 -3.83
N ALA A 337 -2.04 -0.68 -4.80
CA ALA A 337 -2.18 -2.12 -4.96
C ALA A 337 -2.32 -2.52 -6.44
N VAL A 338 -1.88 -3.74 -6.72
CA VAL A 338 -2.02 -4.41 -8.00
C VAL A 338 -2.52 -5.83 -7.75
N ALA A 339 -3.51 -6.27 -8.51
CA ALA A 339 -3.99 -7.65 -8.49
C ALA A 339 -4.32 -8.09 -9.92
N GLY A 340 -4.13 -9.37 -10.21
CA GLY A 340 -4.49 -9.90 -11.52
C GLY A 340 -4.48 -11.42 -11.52
N VAL A 341 -5.16 -11.95 -12.52
CA VAL A 341 -5.42 -13.40 -12.67
C VAL A 341 -4.65 -14.00 -13.84
N ALA A 342 -4.11 -13.15 -14.70
CA ALA A 342 -3.34 -13.53 -15.88
C ALA A 342 -2.42 -12.37 -16.31
N ALA A 343 -1.43 -12.67 -17.15
CA ALA A 343 -0.48 -11.69 -17.68
C ALA A 343 -1.14 -10.57 -18.50
N ASN A 344 -2.38 -10.79 -18.93
CA ASN A 344 -3.18 -9.88 -19.74
C ASN A 344 -4.47 -9.39 -19.04
N ASN A 345 -4.62 -9.65 -17.74
CA ASN A 345 -5.73 -9.15 -16.96
C ASN A 345 -5.23 -8.77 -15.57
N VAL A 346 -4.75 -7.53 -15.48
CA VAL A 346 -4.18 -6.96 -14.27
C VAL A 346 -4.86 -5.64 -13.98
N TRP A 347 -5.20 -5.41 -12.72
CA TRP A 347 -5.80 -4.20 -12.21
C TRP A 347 -4.85 -3.52 -11.23
N ALA A 348 -4.77 -2.20 -11.31
CA ALA A 348 -4.00 -1.39 -10.37
C ALA A 348 -4.85 -0.22 -9.86
N VAL A 349 -4.71 0.07 -8.57
CA VAL A 349 -5.45 1.12 -7.88
C VAL A 349 -4.53 2.07 -7.12
N GLY A 350 -4.96 3.31 -6.93
CA GLY A 350 -4.12 4.32 -6.29
C GLY A 350 -4.81 5.62 -5.92
N GLU A 351 -3.98 6.65 -5.77
CA GLU A 351 -4.38 8.01 -5.42
C GLU A 351 -5.37 8.63 -6.42
N TYR A 352 -6.25 9.51 -5.94
CA TYR A 352 -7.27 10.22 -6.73
C TYR A 352 -8.24 9.31 -7.51
N GLY A 353 -8.82 8.33 -6.83
CA GLY A 353 -9.79 7.39 -7.42
C GLY A 353 -9.24 6.60 -8.61
N ARG A 354 -7.91 6.42 -8.67
CA ARG A 354 -7.26 5.81 -9.82
C ARG A 354 -7.59 4.32 -9.88
N LEU A 355 -8.14 3.89 -11.01
CA LEU A 355 -8.27 2.49 -11.40
C LEU A 355 -7.71 2.32 -12.82
N LEU A 356 -6.90 1.29 -13.00
CA LEU A 356 -6.22 0.98 -14.24
C LEU A 356 -6.40 -0.49 -14.57
N HIS A 357 -6.56 -0.80 -15.85
CA HIS A 357 -6.60 -2.16 -16.37
C HIS A 357 -5.49 -2.39 -17.40
N TRP A 358 -4.80 -3.51 -17.30
CA TRP A 358 -3.79 -3.96 -18.24
C TRP A 358 -4.32 -5.13 -19.05
N SER A 359 -4.32 -4.97 -20.37
CA SER A 359 -4.86 -5.93 -21.35
C SER A 359 -3.82 -6.93 -21.87
N GLY A 360 -2.57 -6.87 -21.38
CA GLY A 360 -1.45 -7.66 -21.93
C GLY A 360 -0.53 -6.85 -22.85
N THR A 361 -1.02 -5.74 -23.38
CA THR A 361 -0.27 -4.88 -24.31
C THR A 361 -0.17 -3.44 -23.82
N SER A 362 -1.20 -2.92 -23.16
CA SER A 362 -1.24 -1.56 -22.65
C SER A 362 -2.03 -1.45 -21.36
N TRP A 363 -1.73 -0.40 -20.60
CA TRP A 363 -2.56 0.03 -19.48
C TRP A 363 -3.58 1.07 -19.96
N ALA A 364 -4.84 0.88 -19.59
CA ALA A 364 -5.92 1.83 -19.80
C ALA A 364 -6.48 2.32 -18.46
N PRO A 365 -6.79 3.63 -18.30
CA PRO A 365 -7.53 4.11 -17.16
C PRO A 365 -9.01 3.68 -17.25
N THR A 366 -9.58 3.32 -16.12
CA THR A 366 -11.02 3.03 -15.98
C THR A 366 -11.65 4.13 -15.14
N ALA A 367 -12.41 5.03 -15.79
CA ALA A 367 -12.96 6.21 -15.12
C ALA A 367 -14.08 5.83 -14.14
N ILE A 368 -13.85 6.05 -12.84
CA ILE A 368 -14.86 5.78 -11.82
C ILE A 368 -15.65 7.05 -11.50
N SER A 369 -16.97 6.96 -11.71
CA SER A 369 -17.93 8.00 -11.36
C SER A 369 -19.08 7.36 -10.58
N ILE A 370 -19.37 7.88 -9.40
CA ILE A 370 -20.33 7.30 -8.46
C ILE A 370 -21.52 8.22 -8.19
N THR A 371 -21.35 9.54 -8.32
CA THR A 371 -22.45 10.52 -8.12
C THR A 371 -22.67 11.35 -9.38
N GLY A 372 -22.34 10.77 -10.54
CA GLY A 372 -22.13 11.51 -11.78
C GLY A 372 -20.83 12.32 -11.80
N GLN A 373 -20.08 12.35 -10.69
CA GLN A 373 -18.76 12.99 -10.58
C GLN A 373 -17.63 11.96 -10.41
N PRO A 374 -16.41 12.26 -10.90
CA PRO A 374 -15.24 11.46 -10.65
C PRO A 374 -14.98 11.27 -9.15
N VAL A 375 -14.49 10.11 -8.77
CA VAL A 375 -14.09 9.83 -7.38
C VAL A 375 -12.71 10.45 -7.09
N PRO A 376 -12.58 11.38 -6.12
CA PRO A 376 -11.29 11.98 -5.78
C PRO A 376 -10.55 11.26 -4.65
N ASP A 377 -11.24 10.45 -3.85
CA ASP A 377 -10.62 9.72 -2.73
C ASP A 377 -9.78 8.53 -3.23
N PRO A 378 -8.69 8.16 -2.53
CA PRO A 378 -7.78 7.11 -2.95
C PRO A 378 -8.36 5.71 -2.77
N PHE A 379 -7.90 4.80 -3.63
CA PHE A 379 -8.11 3.36 -3.51
C PHE A 379 -6.83 2.68 -3.02
N PHE A 380 -6.95 1.81 -2.01
CA PHE A 380 -5.81 1.11 -1.40
C PHE A 380 -5.79 -0.38 -1.69
N ALA A 381 -6.95 -0.98 -1.99
CA ALA A 381 -7.08 -2.41 -2.18
C ALA A 381 -7.75 -2.73 -3.51
N VAL A 382 -7.23 -3.75 -4.20
CA VAL A 382 -7.91 -4.41 -5.31
C VAL A 382 -7.76 -5.91 -5.15
N TRP A 383 -8.85 -6.63 -5.35
CA TRP A 383 -8.86 -8.08 -5.34
C TRP A 383 -9.61 -8.58 -6.56
N THR A 384 -9.10 -9.65 -7.17
CA THR A 384 -9.67 -10.22 -8.39
C THR A 384 -9.72 -11.75 -8.29
N ARG A 385 -10.78 -12.32 -8.86
CA ARG A 385 -10.90 -13.75 -9.11
C ARG A 385 -11.55 -14.00 -10.46
N GLY A 386 -10.85 -14.77 -11.29
CA GLY A 386 -11.17 -14.83 -12.71
C GLY A 386 -11.25 -13.43 -13.34
N SER A 387 -11.96 -13.32 -14.46
CA SER A 387 -12.11 -12.06 -15.18
C SER A 387 -13.32 -11.22 -14.76
N SER A 388 -14.21 -11.74 -13.91
CA SER A 388 -15.53 -11.14 -13.64
C SER A 388 -15.79 -10.79 -12.19
N GLU A 389 -14.97 -11.25 -11.25
CA GLU A 389 -15.11 -10.94 -9.83
C GLU A 389 -13.98 -9.98 -9.44
N ILE A 390 -14.28 -8.67 -9.44
CA ILE A 390 -13.31 -7.62 -9.15
C ILE A 390 -13.90 -6.74 -8.05
N TRP A 391 -13.11 -6.51 -7.02
CA TRP A 391 -13.43 -5.63 -5.90
C TRP A 391 -12.35 -4.60 -5.72
N VAL A 392 -12.77 -3.36 -5.46
CA VAL A 392 -11.89 -2.22 -5.20
C VAL A 392 -12.29 -1.60 -3.87
N GLY A 393 -11.31 -1.34 -3.00
CA GLY A 393 -11.51 -0.77 -1.68
C GLY A 393 -10.67 0.49 -1.52
N GLY A 394 -11.23 1.50 -0.87
CA GLY A 394 -10.56 2.77 -0.61
C GLY A 394 -11.15 3.48 0.59
N LYS A 395 -10.86 4.78 0.70
CA LYS A 395 -11.40 5.62 1.76
C LYS A 395 -12.91 5.82 1.59
N GLY A 396 -13.71 5.37 2.56
CA GLY A 396 -15.16 5.53 2.59
C GLY A 396 -15.91 4.75 1.50
N MET A 397 -15.26 3.80 0.82
CA MET A 397 -15.87 3.08 -0.29
C MET A 397 -15.33 1.68 -0.54
N ALA A 398 -16.24 0.80 -0.96
CA ALA A 398 -15.94 -0.45 -1.62
C ALA A 398 -16.80 -0.53 -2.90
N LEU A 399 -16.15 -0.84 -4.02
CA LEU A 399 -16.78 -0.96 -5.33
C LEU A 399 -16.72 -2.42 -5.78
N ARG A 400 -17.83 -2.90 -6.33
CA ARG A 400 -17.92 -4.23 -6.95
C ARG A 400 -18.07 -4.06 -8.45
N PHE A 401 -17.30 -4.80 -9.22
CA PHE A 401 -17.52 -4.90 -10.66
C PHE A 401 -18.78 -5.73 -10.96
N ASP A 402 -19.66 -5.16 -11.77
CA ASP A 402 -20.85 -5.77 -12.32
C ASP A 402 -20.91 -5.51 -13.83
N PRO A 403 -20.69 -6.53 -14.67
CA PRO A 403 -20.67 -6.37 -16.11
C PRO A 403 -22.02 -5.94 -16.70
N ALA A 404 -23.15 -6.15 -15.99
CA ALA A 404 -24.46 -5.70 -16.46
C ALA A 404 -24.57 -4.16 -16.54
N HIS A 405 -23.73 -3.46 -15.80
CA HIS A 405 -23.68 -2.00 -15.75
C HIS A 405 -22.55 -1.40 -16.61
N ALA A 406 -21.77 -2.23 -17.30
CA ALA A 406 -20.73 -1.78 -18.21
C ALA A 406 -21.33 -1.45 -19.60
N LYS A 407 -21.31 -0.18 -20.01
CA LYS A 407 -21.96 0.29 -21.26
C LYS A 407 -21.41 -0.34 -22.53
N ASP A 408 -20.17 -0.83 -22.52
CA ASP A 408 -19.50 -1.50 -23.65
C ASP A 408 -19.27 -3.01 -23.42
N GLY A 409 -20.08 -3.64 -22.57
CA GLY A 409 -19.95 -5.08 -22.27
C GLY A 409 -18.67 -5.46 -21.52
N GLY A 410 -17.99 -4.47 -20.90
CA GLY A 410 -16.74 -4.67 -20.18
C GLY A 410 -15.52 -4.94 -21.06
N ALA A 411 -15.64 -4.81 -22.39
CA ALA A 411 -14.51 -4.92 -23.30
C ALA A 411 -13.75 -3.58 -23.33
N GLN A 412 -12.60 -3.55 -22.65
CA GLN A 412 -11.56 -2.54 -22.86
C GLN A 412 -10.39 -3.15 -23.63
#